data_AF-A0A817Z8I6-F1
#
_entry.id   AF-A0A817Z8I6-F1
#
_cell.length_a   1.000
_cell.length_b   1.000
_cell.length_c   1.000
_cell.angle_alpha   90.00
_cell.angle_beta   90.00
_cell.angle_gamma   90.00
#
_symmetry.space_group_name_H-M   'P 1'
#
loop_
_entity.id
_entity.type
_entity.pdbx_description
1 polymer ?
#
loop_
_entity_poly.entity_id
_entity_poly.type
_entity_poly.pdbx_seq_one_letter_code
_entity_poly.pdbx_strand_id
1 'polypeptide(L)'
;MFAKRQFSCVISKRLYWSFFIRYQSTTTTDLIKTSPSDIERKSTIDYTPWATSESNGLINYLSARIKTVGPITVAEFMREASLNPKYGYNTRHEVYGKKGDFITTPEISQLYAELLAKWLMQEHSTIGGNVLQLVEMGPGRGLIINDIIKVLKKHKYSHTHTFFALYENNLHMRRRQAETLLGRSFNPLVANDYRIKDGNYSLIWIDDFKQLLPHDTYIIANQFFDVYPIHKFQKTSQGWKEVMIDWNPITKQLQYVLSLKPTSMIRLYENFLNNIKDRQHVEISPQRAMIMQSMCTHLMKYGGSALIGDYGHWGEKGDTFRAFRKDEIVDPLSDPGNIDITSDVDFEELSMRGMQVPNVQFFGPISQGNFLYNLGLNDRLTNLTYDKTPEEQEEILSDVEKLVSSEYMGDRFLYICAQRTNKINAPAGFSSSN
;
A
#
# COMPACT_ATOMS: atom_id res chain seq x y z
N MET A 1 28.36 16.60 -11.65
CA MET A 1 29.57 16.18 -10.91
C MET A 1 29.98 17.15 -9.78
N PHE A 2 29.04 17.91 -9.21
CA PHE A 2 29.23 18.70 -7.99
C PHE A 2 27.94 18.58 -7.16
N ALA A 3 27.82 17.50 -6.39
CA ALA A 3 26.80 17.28 -5.36
C ALA A 3 27.30 16.16 -4.44
N LYS A 4 28.44 16.38 -3.77
CA LYS A 4 29.01 15.43 -2.80
C LYS A 4 29.55 16.10 -1.53
N ARG A 5 29.14 17.35 -1.26
CA ARG A 5 29.60 18.08 -0.07
C ARG A 5 28.48 18.93 0.51
N GLN A 6 27.62 18.30 1.31
CA GLN A 6 26.94 18.94 2.44
C GLN A 6 26.47 17.89 3.47
N PHE A 7 27.34 16.94 3.77
CA PHE A 7 27.26 16.14 5.00
C PHE A 7 28.37 16.64 5.92
N SER A 8 28.10 17.72 6.67
CA SER A 8 28.93 18.10 7.82
C SER A 8 28.25 19.24 8.59
N CYS A 9 27.38 18.90 9.55
CA CYS A 9 27.51 19.42 10.90
C CYS A 9 26.55 18.67 11.85
N VAL A 10 27.05 18.36 13.05
CA VAL A 10 26.32 17.81 14.22
C VAL A 10 26.03 16.30 14.23
N ILE A 11 27.06 15.44 14.06
CA ILE A 11 27.12 14.10 14.69
C ILE A 11 28.58 13.87 15.13
N SER A 12 28.79 13.31 16.33
CA SER A 12 30.11 13.16 16.95
C SER A 12 31.09 12.34 16.08
N LYS A 13 32.35 12.78 16.03
CA LYS A 13 33.45 12.26 15.18
C LYS A 13 33.78 10.76 15.35
N ARG A 14 33.18 10.06 16.31
CA ARG A 14 33.49 8.66 16.63
C ARG A 14 32.65 7.64 15.83
N LEU A 15 31.43 7.99 15.44
CA LEU A 15 30.53 7.11 14.67
C LEU A 15 30.81 7.15 13.15
N TYR A 16 31.30 8.29 12.65
CA TYR A 16 31.67 8.45 11.24
C TYR A 16 32.84 7.56 10.81
N TRP A 17 33.78 7.28 11.72
CA TRP A 17 35.00 6.53 11.42
C TRP A 17 34.77 5.03 11.24
N SER A 18 33.83 4.44 11.99
CA SER A 18 33.45 3.03 11.82
C SER A 18 32.70 2.78 10.50
N PHE A 19 31.96 3.78 10.02
CA PHE A 19 31.21 3.70 8.75
C PHE A 19 32.12 3.90 7.52
N PHE A 20 33.16 4.74 7.61
CA PHE A 20 34.05 5.04 6.47
C PHE A 20 35.03 3.90 6.13
N ILE A 21 35.45 3.10 7.13
CA ILE A 21 36.42 2.00 6.92
C ILE A 21 35.82 0.83 6.14
N ARG A 22 34.50 0.63 6.13
CA ARG A 22 33.84 -0.39 5.28
C ARG A 22 33.61 0.04 3.82
N TYR A 23 33.80 1.32 3.49
CA TYR A 23 33.42 1.88 2.19
C TYR A 23 34.62 2.15 1.24
N GLN A 24 35.84 1.75 1.59
CA GLN A 24 37.04 1.98 0.77
C GLN A 24 37.98 0.78 0.54
N SER A 25 37.57 -0.46 0.82
CA SER A 25 38.34 -1.63 0.41
C SER A 25 37.47 -2.60 -0.37
N THR A 26 37.45 -2.47 -1.70
CA THR A 26 37.44 -3.58 -2.68
C THR A 26 37.39 -3.01 -4.09
N THR A 27 38.54 -2.67 -4.65
CA THR A 27 38.76 -2.63 -6.10
C THR A 27 39.57 -3.85 -6.50
N THR A 28 38.99 -4.66 -7.40
CA THR A 28 39.62 -5.48 -8.45
C THR A 28 40.94 -6.19 -8.14
N THR A 29 40.89 -7.51 -7.99
CA THR A 29 41.25 -8.55 -8.99
C THR A 29 41.38 -9.89 -8.28
N ASP A 30 40.59 -10.89 -8.65
CA ASP A 30 41.14 -12.20 -9.01
C ASP A 30 40.10 -13.08 -9.71
N LEU A 31 40.53 -13.56 -10.87
CA LEU A 31 39.84 -14.45 -11.79
C LEU A 31 39.89 -15.88 -11.25
N ILE A 32 38.74 -16.54 -11.06
CA ILE A 32 38.66 -18.00 -11.22
C ILE A 32 37.44 -18.32 -12.10
N LYS A 33 37.76 -18.97 -13.22
CA LYS A 33 36.86 -19.47 -14.27
C LYS A 33 35.89 -20.52 -13.70
N THR A 34 34.61 -20.38 -13.98
CA THR A 34 33.67 -21.51 -14.03
C THR A 34 32.94 -21.49 -15.38
N SER A 35 32.87 -22.66 -16.00
CA SER A 35 32.43 -22.86 -17.39
C SER A 35 30.91 -22.86 -17.55
N PRO A 36 30.38 -22.68 -18.78
CA PRO A 36 28.93 -22.56 -19.05
C PRO A 36 28.11 -23.86 -18.94
N SER A 37 28.51 -24.83 -18.12
CA SER A 37 27.91 -26.18 -18.07
C SER A 37 27.18 -26.54 -16.78
N ASP A 38 27.09 -25.63 -15.81
CA ASP A 38 26.55 -25.94 -14.47
C ASP A 38 25.14 -25.34 -14.19
N ILE A 39 24.46 -24.82 -15.23
CA ILE A 39 23.12 -24.21 -15.13
C ILE A 39 21.98 -25.23 -15.37
N GLU A 40 22.27 -26.43 -15.87
CA GLU A 40 21.28 -27.50 -16.03
C GLU A 40 21.47 -28.59 -14.97
N ARG A 41 20.86 -28.43 -13.79
CA ARG A 41 20.33 -29.47 -12.89
C ARG A 41 20.11 -28.90 -11.49
N LYS A 42 18.95 -28.30 -11.27
CA LYS A 42 18.26 -28.19 -9.96
C LYS A 42 16.83 -27.69 -10.20
N SER A 43 16.06 -28.47 -10.96
CA SER A 43 14.62 -28.26 -11.17
C SER A 43 13.86 -29.50 -10.71
N THR A 44 13.88 -29.74 -9.40
CA THR A 44 12.95 -30.64 -8.72
C THR A 44 12.73 -30.02 -7.34
N ILE A 45 11.74 -29.12 -7.26
CA ILE A 45 11.20 -28.68 -5.97
C ILE A 45 10.30 -29.81 -5.49
N ASP A 46 10.70 -30.46 -4.41
CA ASP A 46 9.90 -31.47 -3.72
C ASP A 46 8.63 -30.83 -3.15
N TYR A 47 7.50 -31.13 -3.79
CA TYR A 47 6.18 -30.71 -3.33
C TYR A 47 5.79 -31.53 -2.10
N THR A 48 5.99 -30.99 -0.91
CA THR A 48 5.48 -31.60 0.32
C THR A 48 4.00 -31.22 0.46
N PRO A 49 3.06 -32.19 0.61
CA PRO A 49 1.64 -31.88 0.71
C PRO A 49 1.29 -31.49 2.14
N TRP A 50 1.29 -30.19 2.44
CA TRP A 50 0.77 -29.65 3.72
C TRP A 50 -0.74 -29.42 3.72
N ALA A 51 -1.48 -30.03 2.77
CA ALA A 51 -2.91 -29.82 2.66
C ALA A 51 -3.67 -30.63 3.73
N THR A 52 -4.16 -29.95 4.77
CA THR A 52 -5.20 -30.50 5.64
C THR A 52 -6.54 -30.49 4.88
N SER A 53 -7.51 -31.31 5.30
CA SER A 53 -8.82 -31.40 4.61
C SER A 53 -9.59 -30.07 4.58
N GLU A 54 -9.27 -29.12 5.46
CA GLU A 54 -9.82 -27.76 5.48
C GLU A 54 -9.10 -26.79 4.51
N SER A 55 -7.79 -26.97 4.25
CA SER A 55 -7.03 -26.06 3.39
C SER A 55 -7.44 -26.17 1.91
N ASN A 56 -7.99 -27.31 1.48
CA ASN A 56 -8.51 -27.50 0.12
C ASN A 56 -9.94 -26.97 -0.09
N GLY A 57 -10.58 -26.37 0.92
CA GLY A 57 -11.96 -25.91 0.84
C GLY A 57 -12.21 -24.92 -0.30
N LEU A 58 -11.34 -23.92 -0.44
CA LEU A 58 -11.47 -22.93 -1.50
C LEU A 58 -11.12 -23.49 -2.88
N ILE A 59 -10.07 -24.32 -2.99
CA ILE A 59 -9.70 -24.99 -4.25
C ILE A 59 -10.85 -25.84 -4.78
N ASN A 60 -11.51 -26.61 -3.91
CA ASN A 60 -12.66 -27.42 -4.29
C ASN A 60 -13.83 -26.54 -4.77
N TYR A 61 -14.13 -25.45 -4.06
CA TYR A 61 -15.14 -24.47 -4.46
C TYR A 61 -14.83 -23.85 -5.84
N LEU A 62 -13.61 -23.34 -6.04
CA LEU A 62 -13.18 -22.72 -7.28
C LEU A 62 -13.19 -23.71 -8.44
N SER A 63 -12.69 -24.93 -8.24
CA SER A 63 -12.67 -25.96 -9.29
C SER A 63 -14.09 -26.37 -9.71
N ALA A 64 -15.03 -26.48 -8.77
CA ALA A 64 -16.43 -26.79 -9.08
C ALA A 64 -17.09 -25.65 -9.87
N ARG A 65 -16.83 -24.39 -9.48
CA ARG A 65 -17.30 -23.20 -10.21
C ARG A 65 -16.74 -23.18 -11.62
N ILE A 66 -15.42 -23.29 -11.78
CA ILE A 66 -14.74 -23.23 -13.09
C ILE A 66 -15.24 -24.35 -14.02
N LYS A 67 -15.43 -25.57 -13.53
CA LYS A 67 -16.01 -26.67 -14.32
C LYS A 67 -17.43 -26.38 -14.83
N THR A 68 -18.16 -25.50 -14.15
CA THR A 68 -19.54 -25.15 -14.48
C THR A 68 -19.63 -23.95 -15.41
N VAL A 69 -18.86 -22.89 -15.15
CA VAL A 69 -18.97 -21.60 -15.88
C VAL A 69 -17.82 -21.31 -16.82
N GLY A 70 -16.79 -22.17 -16.83
CA GLY A 70 -15.53 -21.95 -17.53
C GLY A 70 -14.51 -21.15 -16.70
N PRO A 71 -13.39 -20.75 -17.32
CA PRO A 71 -12.33 -19.98 -16.67
C PRO A 71 -12.87 -18.70 -16.02
N ILE A 72 -12.37 -18.38 -14.82
CA ILE A 72 -12.70 -17.15 -14.10
C ILE A 72 -11.61 -16.10 -14.30
N THR A 73 -11.94 -14.82 -14.17
CA THR A 73 -10.95 -13.74 -14.23
C THR A 73 -10.00 -13.81 -13.03
N VAL A 74 -8.81 -13.23 -13.16
CA VAL A 74 -7.91 -13.04 -12.02
C VAL A 74 -8.58 -12.20 -10.93
N ALA A 75 -9.40 -11.20 -11.30
CA ALA A 75 -10.14 -10.38 -10.34
C ALA A 75 -11.15 -11.20 -9.53
N GLU A 76 -11.88 -12.13 -10.16
CA GLU A 76 -12.79 -13.02 -9.44
C GLU A 76 -12.02 -13.96 -8.51
N PHE A 77 -10.91 -14.52 -8.97
CA PHE A 77 -10.05 -15.33 -8.11
C PHE A 77 -9.55 -14.56 -6.90
N MET A 78 -9.03 -13.34 -7.09
CA MET A 78 -8.56 -12.49 -6.00
C MET A 78 -9.67 -12.21 -4.99
N ARG A 79 -10.87 -11.90 -5.47
CA ARG A 79 -12.03 -11.66 -4.60
C ARG A 79 -12.37 -12.88 -3.74
N GLU A 80 -12.39 -14.08 -4.32
CA GLU A 80 -12.67 -15.30 -3.57
C GLU A 80 -11.53 -15.66 -2.60
N ALA A 81 -10.28 -15.56 -3.05
CA ALA A 81 -9.11 -15.84 -2.21
C ALA A 81 -9.00 -14.89 -1.02
N SER A 82 -9.31 -13.60 -1.16
CA SER A 82 -9.23 -12.64 -0.05
C SER A 82 -10.51 -12.56 0.78
N LEU A 83 -11.68 -12.52 0.15
CA LEU A 83 -12.94 -12.07 0.77
C LEU A 83 -14.06 -13.12 0.79
N ASN A 84 -13.80 -14.37 0.37
CA ASN A 84 -14.83 -15.40 0.48
C ASN A 84 -15.29 -15.54 1.95
N PRO A 85 -16.61 -15.49 2.26
CA PRO A 85 -17.09 -15.46 3.64
C PRO A 85 -16.68 -16.67 4.49
N LYS A 86 -16.37 -17.81 3.84
CA LYS A 86 -16.01 -19.05 4.52
C LYS A 86 -14.51 -19.34 4.43
N TYR A 87 -13.87 -19.01 3.32
CA TYR A 87 -12.49 -19.44 3.05
C TYR A 87 -11.49 -18.30 2.83
N GLY A 88 -11.97 -17.07 2.67
CA GLY A 88 -11.13 -15.92 2.31
C GLY A 88 -10.08 -15.61 3.37
N TYR A 89 -8.88 -15.28 2.90
CA TYR A 89 -7.72 -14.99 3.74
C TYR A 89 -8.02 -13.86 4.75
N ASN A 90 -8.52 -12.72 4.26
CA ASN A 90 -8.88 -11.54 5.09
C ASN A 90 -10.13 -11.74 5.94
N THR A 91 -10.87 -12.83 5.74
CA THR A 91 -12.06 -13.17 6.54
C THR A 91 -11.70 -14.07 7.72
N ARG A 92 -10.72 -14.96 7.55
CA ARG A 92 -10.36 -15.98 8.55
C ARG A 92 -9.13 -15.64 9.38
N HIS A 93 -8.16 -14.92 8.82
CA HIS A 93 -6.88 -14.70 9.46
C HIS A 93 -6.80 -13.34 10.17
N GLU A 94 -6.11 -13.31 11.31
CA GLU A 94 -5.57 -12.06 11.84
C GLU A 94 -4.35 -11.68 11.00
N VAL A 95 -4.58 -10.95 9.90
CA VAL A 95 -3.56 -10.69 8.86
C VAL A 95 -2.41 -9.80 9.33
N TYR A 96 -2.61 -9.00 10.39
CA TYR A 96 -1.69 -7.90 10.76
C TYR A 96 -1.03 -8.09 12.14
N GLY A 97 0.27 -7.82 12.25
CA GLY A 97 1.04 -7.83 13.51
C GLY A 97 2.31 -8.68 13.46
N LYS A 98 3.10 -8.67 14.55
CA LYS A 98 4.29 -9.55 14.75
C LYS A 98 4.00 -11.07 14.67
N LYS A 99 2.72 -11.46 14.63
CA LYS A 99 2.24 -12.85 14.42
C LYS A 99 1.45 -13.03 13.12
N GLY A 100 1.20 -11.96 12.37
CA GLY A 100 0.59 -12.01 11.03
C GLY A 100 1.64 -12.34 9.98
N ASP A 101 1.20 -12.54 8.73
CA ASP A 101 2.11 -12.93 7.65
C ASP A 101 2.99 -11.77 7.11
N PHE A 102 2.71 -10.52 7.53
CA PHE A 102 3.47 -9.32 7.14
C PHE A 102 3.59 -8.29 8.25
N ILE A 103 4.71 -7.55 8.19
CA ILE A 103 4.92 -6.30 8.91
C ILE A 103 4.64 -5.13 7.95
N THR A 104 3.64 -4.31 8.25
CA THR A 104 3.31 -3.11 7.46
C THR A 104 4.16 -1.90 7.90
N THR A 105 4.28 -0.86 7.07
CA THR A 105 5.06 0.36 7.37
C THR A 105 4.79 0.93 8.77
N PRO A 106 3.52 1.02 9.24
CA PRO A 106 3.20 1.52 10.59
C PRO A 106 3.67 0.61 11.73
N GLU A 107 3.94 -0.67 11.46
CA GLU A 107 4.39 -1.64 12.46
C GLU A 107 5.91 -1.66 12.62
N ILE A 108 6.64 -1.13 11.63
CA ILE A 108 8.10 -1.06 11.64
C ILE A 108 8.57 0.05 12.59
N SER A 109 8.01 1.26 12.48
CA SER A 109 8.45 2.37 13.33
C SER A 109 7.38 3.41 13.54
N GLN A 110 7.24 3.85 14.79
CA GLN A 110 6.42 5.02 15.16
C GLN A 110 6.84 6.28 14.37
N LEU A 111 8.12 6.40 13.98
CA LEU A 111 8.62 7.52 13.19
C LEU A 111 7.82 7.73 11.89
N TYR A 112 7.34 6.65 11.29
CA TYR A 112 6.55 6.73 10.07
C TYR A 112 5.26 7.52 10.28
N ALA A 113 4.44 7.14 11.27
CA ALA A 113 3.19 7.82 11.57
C ALA A 113 3.40 9.27 12.08
N GLU A 114 4.51 9.54 12.76
CA GLU A 114 4.86 10.91 13.18
C GLU A 114 5.21 11.83 12.00
N LEU A 115 5.87 11.31 10.97
CA LEU A 115 6.12 12.06 9.74
C LEU A 115 4.82 12.29 8.95
N LEU A 116 3.91 11.32 8.92
CA LEU A 116 2.57 11.53 8.35
C LEU A 116 1.76 12.58 9.13
N ALA A 117 1.88 12.60 10.46
CA ALA A 117 1.27 13.66 11.28
C ALA A 117 1.86 15.04 10.93
N LYS A 118 3.17 15.13 10.68
CA LYS A 118 3.81 16.37 10.21
C LYS A 118 3.30 16.80 8.83
N TRP A 119 3.16 15.87 7.88
CA TRP A 119 2.53 16.12 6.59
C TRP A 119 1.12 16.71 6.78
N LEU A 120 0.28 16.05 7.58
CA LEU A 120 -1.08 16.49 7.88
C LEU A 120 -1.12 17.92 8.45
N MET A 121 -0.29 18.19 9.46
CA MET A 121 -0.24 19.50 10.11
C MET A 121 0.21 20.59 9.14
N GLN A 122 1.18 20.32 8.26
CA GLN A 122 1.62 21.26 7.23
C GLN A 122 0.52 21.52 6.21
N GLU A 123 -0.10 20.46 5.69
CA GLU A 123 -1.18 20.56 4.72
C GLU A 123 -2.38 21.34 5.27
N HIS A 124 -2.78 21.07 6.51
CA HIS A 124 -3.86 21.78 7.18
C HIS A 124 -3.55 23.26 7.44
N SER A 125 -2.30 23.56 7.83
CA SER A 125 -1.90 24.94 8.14
C SER A 125 -1.84 25.85 6.91
N THR A 126 -1.62 25.30 5.70
CA THR A 126 -1.53 26.11 4.47
C THR A 126 -2.84 26.74 4.03
N ILE A 127 -3.98 26.11 4.33
CA ILE A 127 -5.31 26.61 3.90
C ILE A 127 -5.92 27.52 4.98
N GLY A 128 -5.56 27.32 6.25
CA GLY A 128 -6.13 28.07 7.37
C GLY A 128 -7.55 27.61 7.66
N GLY A 129 -7.69 26.63 8.55
CA GLY A 129 -8.97 26.04 8.92
C GLY A 129 -9.10 25.86 10.44
N ASN A 130 -10.32 26.03 10.93
CA ASN A 130 -10.66 25.75 12.33
C ASN A 130 -11.08 24.28 12.55
N VAL A 131 -11.37 23.54 11.47
CA VAL A 131 -11.82 22.14 11.50
C VAL A 131 -10.84 21.28 10.73
N LEU A 132 -10.24 20.30 11.42
CA LEU A 132 -9.37 19.30 10.81
C LEU A 132 -10.21 18.05 10.52
N GLN A 133 -10.49 17.75 9.26
CA GLN A 133 -11.11 16.48 8.86
C GLN A 133 -10.06 15.55 8.25
N LEU A 134 -9.69 14.49 8.96
CA LEU A 134 -8.73 13.47 8.52
C LEU A 134 -9.47 12.16 8.22
N VAL A 135 -9.22 11.58 7.05
CA VAL A 135 -9.69 10.26 6.65
C VAL A 135 -8.49 9.32 6.55
N GLU A 136 -8.50 8.21 7.28
CA GLU A 136 -7.58 7.10 7.02
C GLU A 136 -8.32 5.99 6.26
N MET A 137 -7.81 5.58 5.10
CA MET A 137 -8.39 4.54 4.28
C MET A 137 -7.73 3.19 4.56
N GLY A 138 -8.57 2.19 4.88
CA GLY A 138 -8.11 0.85 5.29
C GLY A 138 -7.09 0.92 6.42
N PRO A 139 -7.47 1.43 7.61
CA PRO A 139 -6.51 1.77 8.66
C PRO A 139 -5.87 0.54 9.33
N GLY A 140 -6.16 -0.68 8.84
CA GLY A 140 -5.71 -1.94 9.44
C GLY A 140 -6.09 -1.99 10.92
N ARG A 141 -5.09 -2.11 11.79
CA ARG A 141 -5.27 -2.14 13.25
C ARG A 141 -5.50 -0.76 13.88
N GLY A 142 -5.50 0.32 13.10
CA GLY A 142 -5.67 1.70 13.56
C GLY A 142 -4.40 2.33 14.13
N LEU A 143 -3.21 1.84 13.74
CA LEU A 143 -1.95 2.29 14.31
C LEU A 143 -1.54 3.68 13.84
N ILE A 144 -1.65 3.98 12.53
CA ILE A 144 -1.31 5.30 11.98
C ILE A 144 -2.16 6.37 12.65
N ILE A 145 -3.50 6.25 12.61
CA ILE A 145 -4.38 7.22 13.25
C ILE A 145 -4.12 7.35 14.76
N ASN A 146 -3.86 6.25 15.47
CA ASN A 146 -3.54 6.30 16.90
C ASN A 146 -2.29 7.15 17.19
N ASP A 147 -1.24 6.97 16.40
CA ASP A 147 0.00 7.72 16.57
C ASP A 147 -0.14 9.17 16.09
N ILE A 148 -0.88 9.44 15.00
CA ILE A 148 -1.25 10.81 14.60
C ILE A 148 -1.98 11.52 15.74
N ILE A 149 -2.95 10.87 16.39
CA ILE A 149 -3.68 11.44 17.54
C ILE A 149 -2.70 11.80 18.68
N LYS A 150 -1.74 10.93 19.01
CA LYS A 150 -0.73 11.20 20.04
C LYS A 150 0.13 12.41 19.67
N VAL A 151 0.54 12.53 18.42
CA VAL A 151 1.35 13.66 17.93
C VAL A 151 0.54 14.96 18.02
N LEU A 152 -0.70 14.97 17.53
CA LEU A 152 -1.57 16.14 17.60
C LEU A 152 -1.79 16.62 19.04
N LYS A 153 -2.01 15.68 19.97
CA LYS A 153 -2.13 15.96 21.42
C LYS A 153 -0.83 16.52 21.99
N LYS A 154 0.32 15.90 21.68
CA LYS A 154 1.65 16.34 22.16
C LYS A 154 1.98 17.76 21.71
N HIS A 155 1.68 18.10 20.46
CA HIS A 155 1.93 19.44 19.90
C HIS A 155 0.85 20.47 20.25
N LYS A 156 -0.18 20.09 21.02
CA LYS A 156 -1.35 20.94 21.32
C LYS A 156 -1.87 21.62 20.04
N TYR A 157 -1.94 20.85 18.95
CA TYR A 157 -2.22 21.41 17.64
C TYR A 157 -3.57 22.14 17.67
N SER A 158 -3.54 23.45 17.41
CA SER A 158 -4.69 24.33 17.64
C SER A 158 -5.71 24.18 16.53
N HIS A 159 -6.86 23.59 16.84
CA HIS A 159 -8.06 23.53 16.00
C HIS A 159 -9.29 23.57 16.91
N THR A 160 -10.40 24.09 16.41
CA THR A 160 -11.66 24.14 17.16
C THR A 160 -12.32 22.76 17.27
N HIS A 161 -12.15 21.93 16.22
CA HIS A 161 -12.68 20.58 16.18
C HIS A 161 -11.84 19.70 15.24
N THR A 162 -11.61 18.44 15.62
CA THR A 162 -11.01 17.44 14.73
C THR A 162 -11.98 16.29 14.50
N PHE A 163 -12.18 15.93 13.24
CA PHE A 163 -13.00 14.82 12.80
C PHE A 163 -12.13 13.76 12.13
N PHE A 164 -12.03 12.59 12.75
CA PHE A 164 -11.36 11.42 12.22
C PHE A 164 -12.40 10.49 11.60
N ALA A 165 -12.20 10.14 10.33
CA ALA A 165 -13.02 9.16 9.64
C ALA A 165 -12.15 7.97 9.22
N LEU A 166 -12.60 6.76 9.52
CA LEU A 166 -11.94 5.51 9.16
C LEU A 166 -12.74 4.85 8.04
N TYR A 167 -12.19 4.83 6.83
CA TYR A 167 -12.82 4.19 5.68
C TYR A 167 -12.53 2.69 5.73
N GLU A 168 -13.50 1.91 6.19
CA GLU A 168 -13.34 0.49 6.52
C GLU A 168 -14.69 -0.22 6.31
N ASN A 169 -14.74 -1.28 5.51
CA ASN A 169 -15.97 -2.05 5.29
C ASN A 169 -16.05 -3.33 6.14
N ASN A 170 -14.92 -3.80 6.68
CA ASN A 170 -14.83 -5.02 7.46
C ASN A 170 -15.20 -4.76 8.92
N LEU A 171 -16.34 -5.31 9.36
CA LEU A 171 -16.85 -5.16 10.73
C LEU A 171 -15.90 -5.71 11.81
N HIS A 172 -15.12 -6.76 11.49
CA HIS A 172 -14.10 -7.27 12.41
C HIS A 172 -13.00 -6.24 12.60
N MET A 173 -12.52 -5.62 11.52
CA MET A 173 -11.50 -4.57 11.59
C MET A 173 -12.01 -3.31 12.29
N ARG A 174 -13.27 -2.90 12.06
CA ARG A 174 -13.90 -1.80 12.83
C ARG A 174 -13.85 -2.06 14.35
N ARG A 175 -14.09 -3.31 14.79
CA ARG A 175 -13.95 -3.70 16.22
C ARG A 175 -12.52 -3.54 16.73
N ARG A 176 -11.55 -4.05 15.99
CA ARG A 176 -10.12 -3.97 16.36
C ARG A 176 -9.63 -2.54 16.43
N GLN A 177 -10.01 -1.71 15.47
CA GLN A 177 -9.67 -0.28 15.46
C GLN A 177 -10.27 0.43 16.67
N ALA A 178 -11.52 0.12 17.02
CA ALA A 178 -12.15 0.69 18.20
C ALA A 178 -11.47 0.25 19.51
N GLU A 179 -11.02 -1.01 19.62
CA GLU A 179 -10.20 -1.49 20.75
C GLU A 179 -8.90 -0.70 20.86
N THR A 180 -8.17 -0.53 19.74
CA THR A 180 -6.92 0.26 19.69
C THR A 180 -7.13 1.71 20.11
N LEU A 181 -8.17 2.36 19.60
CA LEU A 181 -8.36 3.81 19.73
C LEU A 181 -9.09 4.22 21.00
N LEU A 182 -9.94 3.35 21.54
CA LEU A 182 -10.83 3.67 22.66
C LEU A 182 -10.51 2.86 23.93
N GLY A 183 -9.69 1.81 23.83
CA GLY A 183 -9.37 0.93 24.95
C GLY A 183 -10.57 0.17 25.53
N ARG A 184 -11.66 -0.01 24.76
CA ARG A 184 -12.89 -0.68 25.21
C ARG A 184 -13.55 -1.50 24.10
N SER A 185 -14.31 -2.52 24.50
CA SER A 185 -15.08 -3.37 23.56
C SER A 185 -16.14 -2.56 22.82
N PHE A 186 -16.30 -2.87 21.52
CA PHE A 186 -17.14 -2.13 20.58
C PHE A 186 -18.03 -3.06 19.76
N ASN A 187 -19.30 -2.70 19.54
CA ASN A 187 -20.21 -3.44 18.67
C ASN A 187 -20.54 -2.64 17.39
N PRO A 188 -19.97 -3.01 16.23
CA PRO A 188 -20.14 -2.29 14.97
C PRO A 188 -21.52 -2.48 14.34
N LEU A 189 -22.33 -3.44 14.82
CA LEU A 189 -23.64 -3.78 14.24
C LEU A 189 -24.80 -2.94 14.80
N VAL A 190 -24.59 -2.24 15.92
CA VAL A 190 -25.69 -1.62 16.70
C VAL A 190 -25.82 -0.11 16.47
N ALA A 191 -24.80 0.57 15.94
CA ALA A 191 -25.01 1.97 15.53
C ALA A 191 -24.36 2.32 14.21
N ASN A 192 -25.23 2.74 13.28
CA ASN A 192 -24.90 3.27 11.97
C ASN A 192 -24.33 4.71 12.03
N ASP A 193 -24.13 5.29 13.22
CA ASP A 193 -23.76 6.70 13.38
C ASP A 193 -22.89 6.96 14.63
N TYR A 194 -21.89 6.09 14.89
CA TYR A 194 -20.94 6.31 15.98
C TYR A 194 -19.99 7.45 15.61
N ARG A 195 -20.42 8.69 15.83
CA ARG A 195 -19.52 9.83 16.09
C ARG A 195 -19.13 9.78 17.56
N ILE A 196 -17.97 9.22 17.85
CA ILE A 196 -17.44 9.19 19.21
C ILE A 196 -16.81 10.53 19.51
N LYS A 197 -17.37 11.27 20.48
CA LYS A 197 -16.82 12.54 20.95
C LYS A 197 -15.94 12.30 22.19
N ASP A 198 -14.67 12.69 22.11
CA ASP A 198 -13.75 12.75 23.24
C ASP A 198 -13.04 14.11 23.22
N GLY A 199 -13.50 15.03 24.09
CA GLY A 199 -13.08 16.43 24.05
C GLY A 199 -13.35 17.07 22.69
N ASN A 200 -12.28 17.47 22.00
CA ASN A 200 -12.33 18.21 20.74
C ASN A 200 -12.34 17.28 19.51
N TYR A 201 -12.27 15.97 19.73
CA TYR A 201 -12.14 14.96 18.69
C TYR A 201 -13.46 14.23 18.48
N SER A 202 -13.81 14.01 17.22
CA SER A 202 -14.86 13.10 16.78
C SER A 202 -14.24 11.96 15.97
N LEU A 203 -14.66 10.72 16.19
CA LEU A 203 -14.24 9.55 15.39
C LEU A 203 -15.47 8.88 14.78
N ILE A 204 -15.43 8.54 13.48
CA ILE A 204 -16.47 7.80 12.76
C ILE A 204 -15.85 6.70 11.88
N TRP A 205 -16.60 5.62 11.63
CA TRP A 205 -16.30 4.67 10.56
C TRP A 205 -17.22 4.90 9.37
N ILE A 206 -16.66 4.98 8.17
CA ILE A 206 -17.37 5.23 6.92
C ILE A 206 -17.06 4.14 5.89
N ASP A 207 -17.93 4.02 4.90
CA ASP A 207 -17.74 3.19 3.70
C ASP A 207 -18.08 3.96 2.40
N ASP A 208 -18.56 5.21 2.52
CA ASP A 208 -18.77 6.13 1.41
C ASP A 208 -18.38 7.57 1.83
N PHE A 209 -17.66 8.29 0.96
CA PHE A 209 -17.29 9.69 1.18
C PHE A 209 -18.50 10.61 1.41
N LYS A 210 -19.71 10.23 0.98
CA LYS A 210 -20.96 10.96 1.26
C LYS A 210 -21.28 11.09 2.75
N GLN A 211 -20.70 10.24 3.60
CA GLN A 211 -20.88 10.29 5.06
C GLN A 211 -19.99 11.36 5.74
N LEU A 212 -19.04 11.96 5.00
CA LEU A 212 -18.16 13.01 5.51
C LEU A 212 -18.86 14.36 5.63
N LEU A 213 -18.31 15.22 6.49
CA LEU A 213 -18.75 16.61 6.59
C LEU A 213 -18.26 17.41 5.37
N PRO A 214 -18.99 18.47 4.97
CA PRO A 214 -18.63 19.34 3.84
C PRO A 214 -17.50 20.31 4.21
N HIS A 215 -16.32 19.77 4.53
CA HIS A 215 -15.11 20.51 4.92
C HIS A 215 -13.90 20.04 4.09
N ASP A 216 -12.84 20.86 4.09
CA ASP A 216 -11.52 20.44 3.59
C ASP A 216 -11.12 19.12 4.25
N THR A 217 -10.73 18.15 3.43
CA THR A 217 -10.50 16.78 3.87
C THR A 217 -9.08 16.34 3.55
N TYR A 218 -8.36 15.89 4.56
CA TYR A 218 -7.03 15.31 4.43
C TYR A 218 -7.18 13.80 4.44
N ILE A 219 -6.74 13.12 3.40
CA ILE A 219 -6.94 11.69 3.23
C ILE A 219 -5.56 11.02 3.24
N ILE A 220 -5.42 9.94 4.01
CA ILE A 220 -4.23 9.09 4.00
C ILE A 220 -4.69 7.69 3.59
N ALA A 221 -4.15 7.18 2.49
CA ALA A 221 -4.33 5.83 2.01
C ALA A 221 -2.96 5.16 1.93
N ASN A 222 -2.58 4.40 2.97
CA ASN A 222 -1.31 3.67 3.01
C ASN A 222 -1.59 2.17 2.87
N GLN A 223 -0.98 1.49 1.89
CA GLN A 223 -1.20 0.06 1.62
C GLN A 223 -2.69 -0.28 1.53
N PHE A 224 -3.40 0.50 0.71
CA PHE A 224 -4.84 0.42 0.58
C PHE A 224 -5.25 -0.08 -0.80
N PHE A 225 -4.50 0.28 -1.84
CA PHE A 225 -4.92 0.01 -3.21
C PHE A 225 -4.43 -1.37 -3.68
N ASP A 226 -3.30 -1.84 -3.18
CA ASP A 226 -2.67 -3.13 -3.48
C ASP A 226 -3.59 -4.37 -3.41
N VAL A 227 -4.49 -4.41 -2.43
CA VAL A 227 -5.39 -5.55 -2.17
C VAL A 227 -6.58 -5.65 -3.11
N TYR A 228 -6.87 -4.62 -3.91
CA TYR A 228 -8.06 -4.62 -4.76
C TYR A 228 -7.90 -5.54 -5.98
N PRO A 229 -8.92 -6.38 -6.29
CA PRO A 229 -8.93 -7.25 -7.45
C PRO A 229 -8.55 -6.56 -8.76
N ILE A 230 -7.63 -7.19 -9.51
CA ILE A 230 -7.16 -6.74 -10.83
C ILE A 230 -7.58 -7.70 -11.94
N HIS A 231 -7.93 -7.12 -13.08
CA HIS A 231 -8.01 -7.80 -14.36
C HIS A 231 -6.65 -7.70 -15.05
N LYS A 232 -6.14 -8.83 -15.54
CA LYS A 232 -4.83 -8.91 -16.20
C LYS A 232 -5.03 -9.06 -17.70
N PHE A 233 -4.41 -8.19 -18.49
CA PHE A 233 -4.44 -8.23 -19.94
C PHE A 233 -3.05 -8.46 -20.50
N GLN A 234 -2.97 -9.27 -21.55
CA GLN A 234 -1.75 -9.59 -22.27
C GLN A 234 -1.93 -9.30 -23.76
N LYS A 235 -0.97 -8.59 -24.34
CA LYS A 235 -0.94 -8.30 -25.77
C LYS A 235 -0.50 -9.54 -26.56
N THR A 236 -1.23 -9.87 -27.61
CA THR A 236 -0.93 -11.01 -28.50
C THR A 236 -0.94 -10.57 -29.96
N SER A 237 -0.53 -11.44 -30.88
CA SER A 237 -0.65 -11.19 -32.33
C SER A 237 -2.09 -11.01 -32.80
N GLN A 238 -3.08 -11.45 -32.00
CA GLN A 238 -4.52 -11.31 -32.27
C GLN A 238 -5.15 -10.13 -31.51
N GLY A 239 -4.35 -9.26 -30.90
CA GLY A 239 -4.80 -8.19 -30.03
C GLY A 239 -4.73 -8.56 -28.55
N TRP A 240 -5.33 -7.73 -27.69
CA TRP A 240 -5.36 -7.94 -26.25
C TRP A 240 -6.24 -9.12 -25.86
N LYS A 241 -5.73 -9.97 -24.97
CA LYS A 241 -6.46 -11.07 -24.33
C LYS A 241 -6.41 -10.91 -22.82
N GLU A 242 -7.43 -11.40 -22.13
CA GLU A 242 -7.49 -11.38 -20.67
C GLU A 242 -6.85 -12.68 -20.16
N VAL A 243 -6.00 -12.55 -19.15
CA VAL A 243 -5.46 -13.67 -18.41
C VAL A 243 -6.51 -14.11 -17.39
N MET A 244 -6.88 -15.38 -17.49
CA MET A 244 -7.93 -16.05 -16.72
C MET A 244 -7.32 -17.20 -15.93
N ILE A 245 -8.06 -17.75 -14.98
CA ILE A 245 -7.70 -18.91 -14.19
C ILE A 245 -8.68 -20.03 -14.50
N ASP A 246 -8.12 -21.18 -14.86
CA ASP A 246 -8.86 -22.39 -15.22
C ASP A 246 -8.42 -23.59 -14.36
N TRP A 247 -9.17 -24.68 -14.42
CA TRP A 247 -8.89 -25.93 -13.73
C TRP A 247 -8.26 -26.94 -14.67
N ASN A 248 -7.05 -27.40 -14.35
CA ASN A 248 -6.41 -28.48 -15.08
C ASN A 248 -6.92 -29.84 -14.58
N PRO A 249 -7.64 -30.63 -15.40
CA PRO A 249 -8.18 -31.92 -14.96
C PRO A 249 -7.12 -33.00 -14.76
N ILE A 250 -5.93 -32.85 -15.37
CA ILE A 250 -4.83 -33.81 -15.30
C ILE A 250 -4.01 -33.58 -14.03
N THR A 251 -3.51 -32.36 -13.83
CA THR A 251 -2.69 -32.02 -12.66
C THR A 251 -3.53 -31.78 -11.40
N LYS A 252 -4.84 -31.60 -11.55
CA LYS A 252 -5.77 -31.21 -10.47
C LYS A 252 -5.34 -29.93 -9.75
N GLN A 253 -4.90 -28.95 -10.53
CA GLN A 253 -4.44 -27.65 -10.05
C GLN A 253 -5.08 -26.52 -10.86
N LEU A 254 -5.11 -25.33 -10.28
CA LEU A 254 -5.45 -24.09 -10.99
C LEU A 254 -4.31 -23.72 -11.93
N GLN A 255 -4.63 -23.10 -13.07
CA GLN A 255 -3.64 -22.66 -14.06
C GLN A 255 -4.08 -21.38 -14.75
N TYR A 256 -3.11 -20.58 -15.20
CA TYR A 256 -3.40 -19.42 -16.05
C TYR A 256 -3.73 -19.85 -17.49
N VAL A 257 -4.75 -19.24 -18.08
CA VAL A 257 -5.13 -19.40 -19.49
C VAL A 257 -5.46 -18.04 -20.11
N LEU A 258 -5.41 -17.93 -21.44
CA LEU A 258 -5.86 -16.74 -22.14
C LEU A 258 -7.32 -16.86 -22.57
N SER A 259 -8.07 -15.78 -22.45
CA SER A 259 -9.45 -15.70 -22.92
C SER A 259 -9.56 -16.08 -24.41
N LEU A 260 -10.44 -17.02 -24.75
CA LEU A 260 -10.67 -17.43 -26.14
C LEU A 260 -11.38 -16.35 -26.97
N LYS A 261 -12.25 -15.56 -26.33
CA LYS A 261 -13.01 -14.47 -26.93
C LYS A 261 -12.84 -13.20 -26.09
N PRO A 262 -13.04 -11.99 -26.67
CA PRO A 262 -13.02 -10.76 -25.90
C PRO A 262 -14.06 -10.79 -24.77
N THR A 263 -13.57 -10.71 -23.54
CA THR A 263 -14.38 -10.64 -22.32
C THR A 263 -15.08 -9.28 -22.23
N SER A 264 -16.04 -9.15 -21.30
CA SER A 264 -16.69 -7.87 -21.02
C SER A 264 -15.68 -6.78 -20.62
N MET A 265 -14.63 -7.16 -19.91
CA MET A 265 -13.59 -6.25 -19.45
C MET A 265 -12.69 -5.77 -20.58
N ILE A 266 -12.32 -6.64 -21.53
CA ILE A 266 -11.62 -6.20 -22.76
C ILE A 266 -12.47 -5.16 -23.50
N ARG A 267 -13.77 -5.39 -23.66
CA ARG A 267 -14.66 -4.45 -24.37
C ARG A 267 -14.80 -3.12 -23.65
N LEU A 268 -14.93 -3.15 -22.33
CA LEU A 268 -15.04 -1.94 -21.51
C LEU A 268 -13.77 -1.07 -21.59
N TYR A 269 -12.60 -1.70 -21.64
CA TYR A 269 -11.30 -1.03 -21.67
C TYR A 269 -10.67 -0.98 -23.06
N GLU A 270 -11.42 -1.28 -24.13
CA GLU A 270 -10.89 -1.40 -25.50
C GLU A 270 -10.13 -0.14 -25.94
N ASN A 271 -10.76 1.04 -25.77
CA ASN A 271 -10.13 2.31 -26.12
C ASN A 271 -8.86 2.57 -25.30
N PHE A 272 -8.86 2.22 -24.01
CA PHE A 272 -7.70 2.39 -23.15
C PHE A 272 -6.56 1.45 -23.61
N LEU A 273 -6.84 0.16 -23.76
CA LEU A 273 -5.89 -0.85 -24.17
C LEU A 273 -5.30 -0.60 -25.57
N ASN A 274 -6.11 -0.12 -26.51
CA ASN A 274 -5.65 0.19 -27.87
C ASN A 274 -4.72 1.42 -27.93
N ASN A 275 -4.83 2.33 -26.96
CA ASN A 275 -3.97 3.51 -26.86
C ASN A 275 -2.63 3.21 -26.16
N ILE A 276 -2.49 2.04 -25.51
CA ILE A 276 -1.26 1.62 -24.86
C ILE A 276 -0.27 1.08 -25.92
N LYS A 277 0.80 1.84 -26.15
CA LYS A 277 1.83 1.53 -27.14
C LYS A 277 2.98 0.72 -26.55
N ASP A 278 3.44 1.09 -25.36
CA ASP A 278 4.72 0.67 -24.80
C ASP A 278 4.61 -0.40 -23.71
N ARG A 279 3.48 -1.11 -23.65
CA ARG A 279 3.23 -2.16 -22.65
C ARG A 279 2.77 -3.46 -23.28
N GLN A 280 3.21 -4.58 -22.73
CA GLN A 280 2.79 -5.92 -23.16
C GLN A 280 1.81 -6.55 -22.18
N HIS A 281 1.86 -6.14 -20.91
CA HIS A 281 0.96 -6.57 -19.86
C HIS A 281 0.33 -5.35 -19.20
N VAL A 282 -0.95 -5.46 -18.84
CA VAL A 282 -1.68 -4.37 -18.19
C VAL A 282 -2.54 -4.98 -17.09
N GLU A 283 -2.42 -4.45 -15.89
CA GLU A 283 -3.23 -4.83 -14.74
C GLU A 283 -4.17 -3.66 -14.41
N ILE A 284 -5.48 -3.89 -14.46
CA ILE A 284 -6.49 -2.86 -14.24
C ILE A 284 -7.42 -3.28 -13.12
N SER A 285 -7.63 -2.40 -12.13
CA SER A 285 -8.68 -2.58 -11.14
C SER A 285 -9.76 -1.50 -11.31
N PRO A 286 -10.96 -1.86 -11.78
CA PRO A 286 -12.11 -0.95 -11.80
C PRO A 286 -12.43 -0.38 -10.42
N GLN A 287 -12.19 -1.15 -9.35
CA GLN A 287 -12.45 -0.72 -7.97
C GLN A 287 -11.47 0.37 -7.53
N ARG A 288 -10.17 0.22 -7.82
CA ARG A 288 -9.18 1.28 -7.58
C ARG A 288 -9.57 2.57 -8.29
N ALA A 289 -9.97 2.47 -9.57
CA ALA A 289 -10.42 3.62 -10.36
C ALA A 289 -11.65 4.32 -9.76
N MET A 290 -12.68 3.56 -9.37
CA MET A 290 -13.90 4.11 -8.76
C MET A 290 -13.61 4.83 -7.44
N ILE A 291 -12.77 4.26 -6.60
CA ILE A 291 -12.40 4.84 -5.30
C ILE A 291 -11.60 6.12 -5.52
N MET A 292 -10.60 6.09 -6.41
CA MET A 292 -9.79 7.26 -6.75
C MET A 292 -10.65 8.40 -7.32
N GLN A 293 -11.59 8.10 -8.20
CA GLN A 293 -12.53 9.11 -8.73
C GLN A 293 -13.46 9.66 -7.64
N SER A 294 -13.94 8.81 -6.73
CA SER A 294 -14.80 9.25 -5.61
C SER A 294 -14.04 10.17 -4.65
N MET A 295 -12.79 9.81 -4.32
CA MET A 295 -11.87 10.64 -3.55
C MET A 295 -11.63 11.99 -4.23
N CYS A 296 -11.26 11.99 -5.51
CA CYS A 296 -11.02 13.22 -6.26
C CYS A 296 -12.28 14.08 -6.39
N THR A 297 -13.46 13.47 -6.55
CA THR A 297 -14.75 14.17 -6.58
C THR A 297 -15.02 14.88 -5.26
N HIS A 298 -14.70 14.24 -4.13
CA HIS A 298 -14.81 14.85 -2.81
C HIS A 298 -13.85 16.04 -2.66
N LEU A 299 -12.57 15.87 -3.04
CA LEU A 299 -11.58 16.95 -3.01
C LEU A 299 -11.95 18.13 -3.92
N MET A 300 -12.45 17.86 -5.12
CA MET A 300 -12.92 18.89 -6.06
C MET A 300 -14.05 19.73 -5.45
N LYS A 301 -14.98 19.06 -4.75
CA LYS A 301 -16.15 19.70 -4.16
C LYS A 301 -15.82 20.49 -2.90
N TYR A 302 -15.09 19.91 -1.97
CA TYR A 302 -14.91 20.47 -0.62
C TYR A 302 -13.49 20.97 -0.32
N GLY A 303 -12.48 20.50 -1.06
CA GLY A 303 -11.07 20.84 -0.85
C GLY A 303 -10.30 19.85 0.03
N GLY A 304 -9.06 20.21 0.36
CA GLY A 304 -8.07 19.36 1.02
C GLY A 304 -7.11 18.63 0.08
N SER A 305 -6.45 17.59 0.61
CA SER A 305 -5.40 16.81 -0.06
C SER A 305 -5.52 15.32 0.28
N ALA A 306 -5.15 14.44 -0.64
CA ALA A 306 -5.05 13.01 -0.41
C ALA A 306 -3.64 12.50 -0.66
N LEU A 307 -3.01 11.93 0.37
CA LEU A 307 -1.74 11.23 0.30
C LEU A 307 -1.99 9.74 0.10
N ILE A 308 -1.43 9.19 -0.98
CA ILE A 308 -1.59 7.79 -1.34
C ILE A 308 -0.20 7.17 -1.42
N GLY A 309 0.06 6.19 -0.55
CA GLY A 309 1.33 5.47 -0.45
C GLY A 309 1.11 3.98 -0.58
N ASP A 310 1.80 3.34 -1.52
CA ASP A 310 1.68 1.91 -1.74
C ASP A 310 2.92 1.37 -2.47
N TYR A 311 3.12 0.05 -2.48
CA TYR A 311 4.10 -0.52 -3.39
C TYR A 311 3.56 -0.51 -4.81
N GLY A 312 4.42 -0.12 -5.75
CA GLY A 312 3.92 0.16 -7.08
C GLY A 312 4.97 0.48 -8.11
N HIS A 313 4.49 1.09 -9.17
CA HIS A 313 5.30 1.53 -10.28
C HIS A 313 4.67 2.70 -11.03
N TRP A 314 5.48 3.28 -11.91
CA TRP A 314 5.07 4.27 -12.89
C TRP A 314 5.55 3.79 -14.26
N GLY A 315 4.65 3.64 -15.23
CA GLY A 315 4.97 3.00 -16.50
C GLY A 315 4.89 1.47 -16.47
N GLU A 316 5.64 0.79 -17.34
CA GLU A 316 5.61 -0.67 -17.48
C GLU A 316 6.39 -1.40 -16.38
N LYS A 317 5.78 -2.43 -15.78
CA LYS A 317 6.45 -3.35 -14.83
C LYS A 317 6.20 -4.84 -15.11
N GLY A 318 5.37 -5.17 -16.10
CA GLY A 318 5.03 -6.56 -16.41
C GLY A 318 3.97 -7.13 -15.46
N ASP A 319 4.14 -8.40 -15.08
CA ASP A 319 3.24 -9.10 -14.16
C ASP A 319 3.61 -8.80 -12.70
N THR A 320 2.66 -8.24 -11.95
CA THR A 320 2.90 -7.85 -10.54
C THR A 320 2.05 -8.65 -9.56
N PHE A 321 1.08 -9.43 -10.07
CA PHE A 321 0.25 -10.30 -9.27
C PHE A 321 1.08 -11.40 -8.60
N ARG A 322 1.10 -11.37 -7.28
CA ARG A 322 1.91 -12.27 -6.46
C ARG A 322 1.21 -12.60 -5.16
N ALA A 323 1.75 -13.58 -4.47
CA ALA A 323 1.33 -13.93 -3.13
C ALA A 323 2.53 -14.04 -2.21
N PHE A 324 2.30 -13.86 -0.93
CA PHE A 324 3.30 -14.23 0.06
C PHE A 324 2.75 -15.10 1.18
N ARG A 325 3.69 -15.79 1.80
CA ARG A 325 3.49 -16.61 2.99
C ARG A 325 4.75 -16.49 3.82
N LYS A 326 4.64 -15.99 5.05
CA LYS A 326 5.78 -15.83 5.98
C LYS A 326 6.96 -15.11 5.31
N ASP A 327 6.71 -13.95 4.72
CA ASP A 327 7.68 -13.11 4.00
C ASP A 327 8.32 -13.70 2.73
N GLU A 328 7.90 -14.89 2.27
CA GLU A 328 8.38 -15.50 1.03
C GLU A 328 7.36 -15.37 -0.10
N ILE A 329 7.84 -15.05 -1.31
CA ILE A 329 7.00 -15.04 -2.51
C ILE A 329 6.65 -16.47 -2.89
N VAL A 330 5.35 -16.74 -3.07
CA VAL A 330 4.81 -18.03 -3.49
C VAL A 330 3.88 -17.86 -4.70
N ASP A 331 3.58 -18.96 -5.39
CA ASP A 331 2.59 -18.96 -6.47
C ASP A 331 1.20 -18.61 -5.90
N PRO A 332 0.53 -17.54 -6.40
CA PRO A 332 -0.82 -17.18 -5.99
C PRO A 332 -1.86 -18.28 -6.11
N LEU A 333 -1.66 -19.25 -7.02
CA LEU A 333 -2.61 -20.33 -7.27
C LEU A 333 -2.40 -21.55 -6.36
N SER A 334 -1.31 -21.57 -5.57
CA SER A 334 -0.87 -22.76 -4.84
C SER A 334 -1.76 -23.13 -3.65
N ASP A 335 -2.24 -22.15 -2.89
CA ASP A 335 -3.04 -22.37 -1.68
C ASP A 335 -3.99 -21.18 -1.40
N PRO A 336 -4.95 -20.92 -2.32
CA PRO A 336 -5.82 -19.77 -2.23
C PRO A 336 -6.62 -19.76 -0.92
N GLY A 337 -6.74 -18.58 -0.31
CA GLY A 337 -7.43 -18.39 0.96
C GLY A 337 -6.55 -18.61 2.20
N ASN A 338 -5.34 -19.15 2.04
CA ASN A 338 -4.35 -19.32 3.12
C ASN A 338 -3.01 -18.60 2.81
N ILE A 339 -2.99 -17.79 1.75
CA ILE A 339 -1.87 -16.92 1.37
C ILE A 339 -2.43 -15.54 1.08
N ASP A 340 -1.64 -14.53 1.42
CA ASP A 340 -1.99 -13.16 1.06
C ASP A 340 -1.63 -12.91 -0.39
N ILE A 341 -2.56 -12.30 -1.12
CA ILE A 341 -2.46 -12.06 -2.55
C ILE A 341 -2.55 -10.58 -2.82
N THR A 342 -1.70 -10.11 -3.73
CA THR A 342 -1.61 -8.70 -4.03
C THR A 342 -1.15 -8.43 -5.46
N SER A 343 -1.28 -7.19 -5.88
CA SER A 343 -0.69 -6.63 -7.09
C SER A 343 -0.17 -5.22 -6.81
N ASP A 344 0.91 -4.85 -7.48
CA ASP A 344 1.43 -3.49 -7.42
C ASP A 344 0.37 -2.47 -7.85
N VAL A 345 0.49 -1.27 -7.30
CA VAL A 345 -0.28 -0.12 -7.76
C VAL A 345 0.43 0.53 -8.94
N ASP A 346 -0.24 0.54 -10.09
CA ASP A 346 0.16 1.38 -11.22
C ASP A 346 -0.26 2.84 -10.93
N PHE A 347 0.69 3.63 -10.43
CA PHE A 347 0.44 5.01 -10.05
C PHE A 347 0.19 5.92 -11.25
N GLU A 348 0.68 5.56 -12.45
CA GLU A 348 0.40 6.31 -13.68
C GLU A 348 -1.08 6.15 -14.06
N GLU A 349 -1.55 4.90 -14.10
CA GLU A 349 -2.95 4.59 -14.39
C GLU A 349 -3.89 5.17 -13.34
N LEU A 350 -3.56 5.00 -12.05
CA LEU A 350 -4.38 5.49 -10.94
C LEU A 350 -4.50 7.03 -10.98
N SER A 351 -3.40 7.73 -11.25
CA SER A 351 -3.39 9.19 -11.41
C SER A 351 -4.21 9.62 -12.62
N MET A 352 -4.08 8.94 -13.77
CA MET A 352 -4.91 9.21 -14.95
C MET A 352 -6.41 9.09 -14.66
N ARG A 353 -6.83 8.12 -13.84
CA ARG A 353 -8.25 7.98 -13.43
C ARG A 353 -8.70 9.15 -12.56
N GLY A 354 -7.87 9.57 -11.62
CA GLY A 354 -8.15 10.72 -10.76
C GLY A 354 -8.22 12.04 -11.53
N MET A 355 -7.33 12.25 -12.50
CA MET A 355 -7.29 13.44 -13.38
C MET A 355 -8.52 13.61 -14.27
N GLN A 356 -9.38 12.60 -14.39
CA GLN A 356 -10.68 12.76 -15.06
C GLN A 356 -11.63 13.66 -14.28
N VAL A 357 -11.38 13.86 -12.98
CA VAL A 357 -12.12 14.82 -12.15
C VAL A 357 -11.48 16.20 -12.30
N PRO A 358 -12.25 17.23 -12.70
CA PRO A 358 -11.69 18.57 -12.90
C PRO A 358 -11.21 19.20 -11.59
N ASN A 359 -10.33 20.21 -11.68
CA ASN A 359 -9.85 20.99 -10.53
C ASN A 359 -9.13 20.17 -9.44
N VAL A 360 -8.61 18.99 -9.79
CA VAL A 360 -7.69 18.20 -8.95
C VAL A 360 -6.38 18.07 -9.71
N GLN A 361 -5.28 18.37 -9.03
CA GLN A 361 -3.92 18.23 -9.53
C GLN A 361 -3.18 17.14 -8.75
N PHE A 362 -2.20 16.52 -9.38
CA PHE A 362 -1.43 15.40 -8.84
C PHE A 362 0.05 15.75 -8.73
N PHE A 363 0.67 15.27 -7.67
CA PHE A 363 2.10 15.39 -7.39
C PHE A 363 2.70 14.01 -7.19
N GLY A 364 3.97 13.87 -7.55
CA GLY A 364 4.67 12.59 -7.55
C GLY A 364 4.65 11.90 -8.93
N PRO A 365 5.00 10.61 -9.00
CA PRO A 365 5.35 9.77 -7.86
C PRO A 365 6.71 10.16 -7.26
N ILE A 366 6.88 9.94 -5.97
CA ILE A 366 8.17 10.02 -5.28
C ILE A 366 8.38 8.74 -4.47
N SER A 367 9.62 8.25 -4.36
CA SER A 367 9.89 7.08 -3.54
C SER A 367 9.66 7.37 -2.06
N GLN A 368 9.26 6.34 -1.29
CA GLN A 368 9.01 6.46 0.14
C GLN A 368 10.21 7.03 0.90
N GLY A 369 11.43 6.56 0.58
CA GLY A 369 12.64 7.06 1.20
C GLY A 369 12.77 8.57 1.02
N ASN A 370 12.68 9.04 -0.23
CA ASN A 370 12.77 10.46 -0.55
C ASN A 370 11.63 11.28 0.08
N PHE A 371 10.39 10.75 0.09
CA PHE A 371 9.26 11.40 0.74
C PHE A 371 9.50 11.60 2.24
N LEU A 372 9.92 10.56 2.96
CA LEU A 372 10.18 10.63 4.40
C LEU A 372 11.36 11.55 4.72
N TYR A 373 12.43 11.54 3.91
CA TYR A 373 13.53 12.50 4.05
C TYR A 373 13.08 13.94 3.83
N ASN A 374 12.27 14.21 2.81
CA ASN A 374 11.73 15.55 2.55
C ASN A 374 10.79 16.03 3.67
N LEU A 375 10.14 15.11 4.39
CA LEU A 375 9.36 15.43 5.60
C LEU A 375 10.24 15.66 6.83
N GLY A 376 11.56 15.51 6.76
CA GLY A 376 12.48 15.77 7.87
C GLY A 376 12.71 14.56 8.78
N LEU A 377 12.77 13.36 8.20
CA LEU A 377 13.14 12.13 8.92
C LEU A 377 14.43 12.29 9.72
N ASN A 378 15.47 12.91 9.16
CA ASN A 378 16.76 13.07 9.82
C ASN A 378 16.63 13.84 11.14
N ASP A 379 15.94 14.99 11.14
CA ASP A 379 15.74 15.79 12.34
C ASP A 379 14.97 15.00 13.41
N ARG A 380 13.96 14.24 12.98
CA ARG A 380 13.14 13.47 13.91
C ARG A 380 13.92 12.29 14.51
N LEU A 381 14.73 11.62 13.70
CA LEU A 381 15.60 10.52 14.09
C LEU A 381 16.67 10.98 15.09
N THR A 382 17.33 12.12 14.83
CA THR A 382 18.27 12.72 15.78
C THR A 382 17.61 13.02 17.11
N ASN A 383 16.41 13.61 17.10
CA ASN A 383 15.67 13.89 18.33
C ASN A 383 15.18 12.62 19.05
N LEU A 384 14.86 11.55 18.32
CA LEU A 384 14.40 10.29 18.93
C LEU A 384 15.54 9.53 19.61
N THR A 385 16.75 9.63 19.06
CA THR A 385 17.92 8.86 19.50
C THR A 385 18.76 9.60 20.54
N TYR A 386 18.55 10.90 20.75
CA TYR A 386 19.39 11.77 21.59
C TYR A 386 19.60 11.26 23.03
N ASP A 387 18.56 10.69 23.65
CA ASP A 387 18.58 10.23 25.05
C ASP A 387 18.53 8.69 25.20
N LYS A 388 18.80 7.96 24.10
CA LYS A 388 18.70 6.51 24.02
C LYS A 388 20.01 5.79 24.24
N THR A 389 19.95 4.55 24.73
CA THR A 389 21.16 3.69 24.83
C THR A 389 21.67 3.32 23.44
N PRO A 390 22.95 2.94 23.28
CA PRO A 390 23.48 2.50 21.99
C PRO A 390 22.66 1.37 21.35
N GLU A 391 22.18 0.42 22.15
CA GLU A 391 21.35 -0.70 21.69
C GLU A 391 19.99 -0.23 21.17
N GLU A 392 19.32 0.66 21.90
CA GLU A 392 18.05 1.28 21.46
C GLU A 392 18.26 2.11 20.18
N GLN A 393 19.39 2.82 20.06
CA GLN A 393 19.73 3.58 18.87
C GLN A 393 19.91 2.67 17.65
N GLU A 394 20.58 1.53 17.82
CA GLU A 394 20.80 0.55 16.75
C GLU A 394 19.47 -0.06 16.27
N GLU A 395 18.56 -0.40 17.19
CA GLU A 395 17.22 -0.89 16.85
C GLU A 395 16.42 0.14 16.04
N ILE A 396 16.38 1.39 16.50
CA ILE A 396 15.68 2.49 15.80
C ILE A 396 16.28 2.72 14.41
N LEU A 397 17.61 2.70 14.29
CA LEU A 397 18.30 2.89 13.01
C LEU A 397 17.99 1.74 12.03
N SER A 398 17.98 0.50 12.51
CA SER A 398 17.62 -0.66 11.69
C SER A 398 16.18 -0.58 11.17
N ASP A 399 15.25 -0.14 12.01
CA ASP A 399 13.86 0.04 11.59
C ASP A 399 13.69 1.18 10.59
N VAL A 400 14.41 2.29 10.76
CA VAL A 400 14.44 3.37 9.76
C VAL A 400 15.05 2.89 8.44
N GLU A 401 16.13 2.10 8.48
CA GLU A 401 16.75 1.56 7.28
C GLU A 401 15.76 0.73 6.45
N LYS A 402 14.93 -0.10 7.09
CA LYS A 402 13.86 -0.85 6.41
C LYS A 402 12.86 0.07 5.70
N LEU A 403 12.59 1.26 6.26
CA LEU A 403 11.63 2.21 5.69
C LEU A 403 12.17 2.99 4.48
N VAL A 404 13.48 3.30 4.46
CA VAL A 404 14.04 4.27 3.50
C VAL A 404 15.08 3.72 2.55
N SER A 405 15.69 2.57 2.83
CA SER A 405 16.70 2.00 1.93
C SER A 405 16.07 1.37 0.70
N SER A 406 16.80 1.40 -0.41
CA SER A 406 16.40 0.77 -1.68
C SER A 406 16.36 -0.76 -1.60
N GLU A 407 17.11 -1.37 -0.67
CA GLU A 407 17.08 -2.81 -0.44
C GLU A 407 15.72 -3.27 0.12
N TYR A 408 15.09 -2.41 0.92
CA TYR A 408 13.80 -2.65 1.58
C TYR A 408 12.68 -1.83 0.93
N MET A 409 12.00 -0.97 1.69
CA MET A 409 10.77 -0.30 1.24
C MET A 409 11.02 1.02 0.50
N GLY A 410 12.22 1.60 0.64
CA GLY A 410 12.51 2.98 0.25
C GLY A 410 12.16 3.32 -1.20
N ASP A 411 12.48 2.41 -2.13
CA ASP A 411 12.23 2.58 -3.56
C ASP A 411 11.07 1.72 -4.08
N ARG A 412 10.63 0.72 -3.32
CA ARG A 412 9.50 -0.15 -3.69
C ARG A 412 8.16 0.55 -3.46
N PHE A 413 8.08 1.36 -2.41
CA PHE A 413 6.93 2.19 -2.09
C PHE A 413 7.01 3.54 -2.78
N LEU A 414 5.91 3.94 -3.39
CA LEU A 414 5.77 5.24 -4.04
C LEU A 414 4.64 6.01 -3.37
N TYR A 415 4.78 7.34 -3.38
CA TYR A 415 3.77 8.27 -2.94
C TYR A 415 3.32 9.17 -4.09
N ILE A 416 2.01 9.34 -4.21
CA ILE A 416 1.40 10.44 -4.95
C ILE A 416 0.56 11.28 -3.99
N CYS A 417 0.32 12.54 -4.35
CA CYS A 417 -0.61 13.40 -3.65
C CYS A 417 -1.59 14.05 -4.63
N ALA A 418 -2.88 13.89 -4.38
CA ALA A 418 -3.94 14.60 -5.09
C ALA A 418 -4.36 15.82 -4.26
N GLN A 419 -4.43 17.00 -4.85
CA GLN A 419 -4.92 18.20 -4.17
C GLN A 419 -5.78 19.06 -5.09
N ARG A 420 -6.68 19.85 -4.51
CA ARG A 420 -7.48 20.81 -5.29
C ARG A 420 -6.58 21.88 -5.92
N THR A 421 -6.89 22.30 -7.14
CA THR A 421 -6.04 23.22 -7.94
C THR A 421 -5.92 24.63 -7.39
N ASN A 422 -6.75 25.05 -6.44
CA ASN A 422 -6.65 26.35 -5.78
C ASN A 422 -5.49 26.43 -4.77
N LYS A 423 -4.87 25.29 -4.42
CA LYS A 423 -3.67 25.24 -3.58
C LYS A 423 -2.43 25.40 -4.47
N ILE A 424 -1.74 26.53 -4.32
CA ILE A 424 -0.63 26.95 -5.20
C ILE A 424 0.67 26.19 -4.90
N ASN A 425 0.91 25.86 -3.63
CA ASN A 425 2.15 25.21 -3.21
C ASN A 425 2.11 23.70 -3.44
N ALA A 426 3.27 23.12 -3.74
CA ALA A 426 3.44 21.68 -3.71
C ALA A 426 3.13 21.14 -2.30
N PRO A 427 2.49 19.96 -2.19
CA PRO A 427 2.25 19.34 -0.90
C PRO A 427 3.55 19.07 -0.14
N ALA A 428 3.48 19.09 1.19
CA ALA A 428 4.60 18.70 2.05
C ALA A 428 5.21 17.36 1.62
N GLY A 429 6.55 17.28 1.51
CA GLY A 429 7.26 16.07 1.10
C GLY A 429 7.43 15.88 -0.42
N PHE A 430 6.73 16.66 -1.26
CA PHE A 430 6.78 16.54 -2.73
C PHE A 430 7.62 17.62 -3.43
N SER A 431 8.12 18.61 -2.71
CA SER A 431 9.14 19.53 -3.21
C SER A 431 10.51 18.88 -3.08
N SER A 432 11.31 18.87 -4.16
CA SER A 432 12.74 18.58 -4.05
C SER A 432 13.37 19.58 -3.09
N SER A 433 14.02 19.07 -2.03
CA SER A 433 14.97 19.84 -1.25
C SER A 433 16.00 20.42 -2.24
N ASN A 434 16.02 21.73 -2.40
CA ASN A 434 16.89 22.44 -3.37
C ASN A 434 18.34 21.97 -3.34
#